data_AF-A0A2V8JDP8-F1
#
_entry.id   AF-A0A2V8JDP8-F1
#
_cell.length_a   1.000
_cell.length_b   1.000
_cell.length_c   1.000
_cell.angle_alpha   90.00
_cell.angle_beta   90.00
_cell.angle_gamma   90.00
#
_symmetry.space_group_name_H-M   'P 1'
#
loop_
_entity.id
_entity.type
_entity.pdbx_description
1 polymer ?
#
loop_
_entity_poly.entity_id
_entity_poly.type
_entity_poly.pdbx_seq_one_letter_code
_entity_poly.pdbx_strand_id
1 'polypeptide(L)'
;MEQTCVADTRLIRKVALATREVTTIAGDPLSYGIDDGIGANARFMDLRGISGDGRYLYVTESNSNRVRRIAIDSGEVTTVAGEFGKRGSEDGIGSAAHFTAPAGIWSDGKNIYVSEVATIRKLAPVSAATPVSNLVWELISPASARFRSIYQAVESKFGG
;
A
#
# COMPACT_ATOMS: atom_id res chain seq x y z
N MET A 1 -4.70 10.57 -21.59
CA MET A 1 -6.01 10.62 -20.88
C MET A 1 -5.72 10.44 -19.40
N GLU A 2 -6.00 11.46 -18.59
CA GLU A 2 -5.78 11.41 -17.14
C GLU A 2 -6.72 10.39 -16.48
N GLN A 3 -6.16 9.55 -15.62
CA GLN A 3 -6.85 8.48 -14.90
C GLN A 3 -6.42 8.55 -13.44
N THR A 4 -7.33 8.22 -12.53
CA THR A 4 -7.00 8.05 -11.11
C THR A 4 -7.54 6.71 -10.60
N CYS A 5 -6.93 6.18 -9.56
CA CYS A 5 -7.40 4.95 -8.91
C CYS A 5 -7.93 5.27 -7.52
N VAL A 6 -9.01 4.61 -7.14
CA VAL A 6 -9.66 4.74 -5.85
C VAL A 6 -9.79 3.37 -5.20
N ALA A 7 -9.62 3.32 -3.88
CA ALA A 7 -9.97 2.17 -3.07
C ALA A 7 -11.39 2.40 -2.51
N ASP A 8 -12.33 1.57 -2.95
CA ASP A 8 -13.61 1.35 -2.28
C ASP A 8 -13.40 0.15 -1.33
N THR A 9 -14.13 0.04 -0.22
CA THR A 9 -13.85 -0.87 0.92
C THR A 9 -13.28 -2.26 0.57
N ARG A 10 -13.69 -2.85 -0.56
CA ARG A 10 -13.24 -4.14 -1.10
C ARG A 10 -12.73 -4.12 -2.55
N LEU A 11 -12.72 -2.96 -3.21
CA LEU A 11 -12.44 -2.86 -4.64
C LEU A 11 -11.38 -1.80 -4.91
N ILE A 12 -10.46 -2.13 -5.80
CA ILE A 12 -9.63 -1.13 -6.46
C ILE A 12 -10.31 -0.77 -7.77
N ARG A 13 -10.64 0.51 -7.94
CA ARG A 13 -11.34 1.01 -9.13
C ARG A 13 -10.52 2.07 -9.84
N LYS A 14 -10.58 2.05 -11.17
CA LYS A 14 -10.01 3.07 -12.04
C LYS A 14 -11.11 4.02 -12.48
N VAL A 15 -10.84 5.30 -12.39
CA VAL A 15 -11.74 6.37 -12.85
C VAL A 15 -11.07 7.09 -14.01
N ALA A 16 -11.70 7.02 -15.18
CA ALA A 16 -11.30 7.82 -16.33
C ALA A 16 -11.83 9.25 -16.16
N LEU A 17 -10.95 10.24 -15.97
CA LEU A 17 -11.38 11.59 -15.60
C LEU A 17 -12.15 12.30 -16.73
N ALA A 18 -11.82 11.98 -17.99
CA ALA A 18 -12.47 12.57 -19.16
C ALA A 18 -13.91 12.06 -19.36
N THR A 19 -14.15 10.75 -19.12
CA THR A 19 -15.45 10.10 -19.40
C THR A 19 -16.26 9.83 -18.14
N ARG A 20 -15.65 9.93 -16.96
CA ARG A 20 -16.19 9.52 -15.66
C ARG A 20 -16.52 8.03 -15.57
N GLU A 21 -16.01 7.24 -16.51
CA GLU A 21 -16.16 5.80 -16.48
C GLU A 21 -15.39 5.21 -15.30
N VAL A 22 -16.04 4.30 -14.57
CA VAL A 22 -15.45 3.59 -13.44
C VAL A 22 -15.35 2.11 -13.79
N THR A 23 -14.14 1.56 -13.72
CA THR A 23 -13.87 0.14 -13.95
C THR A 23 -13.21 -0.48 -12.72
N THR A 24 -13.49 -1.75 -12.45
CA THR A 24 -12.84 -2.47 -11.35
C THR A 24 -11.52 -3.07 -11.85
N ILE A 25 -10.41 -2.73 -11.18
CA ILE A 25 -9.09 -3.32 -11.41
C ILE A 25 -8.99 -4.65 -10.65
N ALA A 26 -9.38 -4.67 -9.37
CA ALA A 26 -9.27 -5.85 -8.52
C ALA A 26 -10.28 -5.85 -7.37
N GLY A 27 -10.60 -7.05 -6.85
CA GLY A 27 -11.50 -7.27 -5.72
C GLY A 27 -12.88 -7.79 -6.11
N ASP A 28 -13.65 -8.20 -5.10
CA ASP A 28 -15.01 -8.73 -5.25
C ASP A 28 -16.01 -7.90 -4.42
N PRO A 29 -17.08 -7.36 -5.02
CA PRO A 29 -18.08 -6.59 -4.30
C PRO A 29 -18.92 -7.40 -3.31
N LEU A 30 -18.88 -8.73 -3.35
CA LEU A 30 -19.73 -9.61 -2.55
C LEU A 30 -18.95 -10.31 -1.43
N SER A 31 -17.62 -10.23 -1.41
CA SER A 31 -16.80 -11.05 -0.52
C SER A 31 -15.58 -10.29 0.00
N TYR A 32 -15.42 -10.31 1.32
CA TYR A 32 -14.16 -9.95 1.98
C TYR A 32 -13.22 -11.15 2.00
N GLY A 33 -11.93 -10.88 2.09
CA GLY A 33 -10.94 -11.94 2.26
C GLY A 33 -9.53 -11.41 2.16
N ILE A 34 -8.57 -12.34 2.17
CA ILE A 34 -7.15 -12.01 2.22
C ILE A 34 -6.38 -12.52 1.00
N ASP A 35 -7.07 -13.08 0.02
CA ASP A 35 -6.47 -13.78 -1.11
C ASP A 35 -5.74 -12.81 -2.06
N ASP A 36 -4.49 -13.16 -2.38
CA ASP A 36 -3.79 -12.64 -3.56
C ASP A 36 -4.40 -13.25 -4.84
N GLY A 37 -4.24 -12.58 -5.96
CA GLY A 37 -4.83 -13.04 -7.22
C GLY A 37 -4.96 -11.93 -8.26
N ILE A 38 -5.57 -12.25 -9.39
CA ILE A 38 -5.75 -11.33 -10.51
C ILE A 38 -7.22 -10.89 -10.57
N GLY A 39 -7.45 -9.57 -10.62
CA GLY A 39 -8.77 -8.99 -10.84
C GLY A 39 -9.79 -9.41 -9.79
N ALA A 40 -10.91 -9.98 -10.24
CA ALA A 40 -11.99 -10.43 -9.38
C ALA A 40 -11.65 -11.66 -8.50
N ASN A 41 -10.47 -12.27 -8.67
CA ASN A 41 -10.01 -13.36 -7.80
C ASN A 41 -9.25 -12.87 -6.57
N ALA A 42 -8.81 -11.61 -6.56
CA ALA A 42 -8.20 -11.01 -5.37
C ALA A 42 -9.27 -10.67 -4.32
N ARG A 43 -8.91 -10.70 -3.04
CA ARG A 43 -9.77 -10.29 -1.94
C ARG A 43 -9.07 -9.28 -1.02
N PHE A 44 -9.88 -8.37 -0.50
CA PHE A 44 -9.46 -7.35 0.46
C PHE A 44 -10.40 -7.35 1.65
N MET A 45 -9.87 -6.99 2.83
CA MET A 45 -10.62 -7.03 4.08
C MET A 45 -10.99 -5.64 4.61
N ASP A 46 -10.08 -4.67 4.57
CA ASP A 46 -10.36 -3.29 5.02
C ASP A 46 -9.34 -2.31 4.44
N LEU A 47 -9.57 -1.87 3.19
CA LEU A 47 -8.70 -0.91 2.52
C LEU A 47 -8.80 0.48 3.16
N ARG A 48 -7.67 1.10 3.52
CA ARG A 48 -7.64 2.43 4.16
C ARG A 48 -6.89 3.49 3.36
N GLY A 49 -5.70 3.17 2.90
CA GLY A 49 -4.83 4.07 2.16
C GLY A 49 -4.54 3.52 0.78
N ILE A 50 -4.30 4.43 -0.17
CA ILE A 50 -3.83 4.11 -1.52
C ILE A 50 -2.79 5.13 -1.96
N SER A 51 -1.69 4.65 -2.53
CA SER A 51 -0.68 5.45 -3.20
C SER A 51 -0.12 4.66 -4.38
N GLY A 52 0.64 5.28 -5.27
CA GLY A 52 1.19 4.57 -6.43
C GLY A 52 2.26 5.35 -7.16
N ASP A 53 2.91 4.68 -8.11
CA ASP A 53 3.99 5.21 -8.95
C ASP A 53 3.60 5.30 -10.43
N GLY A 54 2.33 5.07 -10.75
CA GLY A 54 1.79 5.03 -12.12
C GLY A 54 1.81 3.65 -12.78
N ARG A 55 2.57 2.69 -12.24
CA ARG A 55 2.57 1.29 -12.68
C ARG A 55 1.93 0.36 -11.63
N TYR A 56 2.25 0.62 -10.37
CA TYR A 56 1.75 -0.11 -9.22
C TYR A 56 0.99 0.81 -8.28
N LEU A 57 -0.06 0.26 -7.69
CA LEU A 57 -0.72 0.82 -6.51
C LEU A 57 -0.25 0.05 -5.28
N TYR A 58 -0.14 0.75 -4.18
CA TYR A 58 0.10 0.19 -2.86
C TYR A 58 -1.06 0.58 -1.97
N VAL A 59 -1.61 -0.38 -1.27
CA VAL A 59 -2.73 -0.18 -0.36
C VAL A 59 -2.46 -0.78 1.01
N THR A 60 -3.03 -0.16 2.02
CA THR A 60 -2.99 -0.65 3.41
C THR A 60 -4.30 -1.31 3.76
N GLU A 61 -4.20 -2.42 4.48
CA GLU A 61 -5.35 -3.15 5.01
C GLU A 61 -5.29 -3.17 6.54
N SER A 62 -5.92 -2.20 7.21
CA SER A 62 -5.78 -1.99 8.66
C SER A 62 -6.17 -3.22 9.49
N ASN A 63 -7.32 -3.83 9.22
CA ASN A 63 -7.77 -4.99 9.98
C ASN A 63 -6.97 -6.26 9.69
N SER A 64 -6.33 -6.35 8.51
CA SER A 64 -5.50 -7.51 8.15
C SER A 64 -4.03 -7.34 8.51
N ASN A 65 -3.60 -6.12 8.90
CA ASN A 65 -2.21 -5.75 9.15
C ASN A 65 -1.28 -5.97 7.95
N ARG A 66 -1.76 -5.68 6.73
CA ARG A 66 -1.01 -5.92 5.50
C ARG A 66 -0.87 -4.70 4.63
N VAL A 67 0.17 -4.73 3.80
CA VAL A 67 0.34 -3.86 2.65
C VAL A 67 0.25 -4.72 1.40
N ARG A 68 -0.60 -4.31 0.46
CA ARG A 68 -0.79 -5.01 -0.81
C ARG A 68 -0.28 -4.14 -1.95
N ARG A 69 0.29 -4.77 -2.96
CA ARG A 69 0.66 -4.14 -4.23
C ARG A 69 -0.30 -4.62 -5.31
N ILE A 70 -0.74 -3.71 -6.18
CA ILE A 70 -1.61 -4.00 -7.31
C ILE A 70 -0.93 -3.51 -8.59
N ALA A 71 -0.74 -4.38 -9.57
CA ALA A 71 -0.32 -3.99 -10.92
C ALA A 71 -1.52 -3.38 -11.67
N ILE A 72 -1.40 -2.13 -12.11
CA ILE A 72 -2.54 -1.39 -12.70
C ILE A 72 -3.01 -2.04 -14.01
N ASP A 73 -2.09 -2.56 -14.82
CA ASP A 73 -2.41 -3.09 -16.15
C ASP A 73 -3.02 -4.50 -16.10
N SER A 74 -2.52 -5.37 -15.21
CA SER A 74 -2.97 -6.76 -15.12
C SER A 74 -4.03 -6.97 -14.03
N GLY A 75 -4.15 -6.07 -13.06
CA GLY A 75 -4.95 -6.29 -11.86
C GLY A 75 -4.39 -7.34 -10.91
N GLU A 76 -3.12 -7.73 -11.06
CA GLU A 76 -2.45 -8.66 -10.15
C GLU A 76 -2.25 -8.02 -8.77
N VAL A 77 -2.74 -8.69 -7.74
CA VAL A 77 -2.61 -8.30 -6.34
C VAL A 77 -1.63 -9.23 -5.63
N THR A 78 -0.64 -8.65 -4.97
CA THR A 78 0.34 -9.38 -4.15
C THR A 78 0.44 -8.77 -2.75
N THR A 79 0.51 -9.62 -1.73
CA THR A 79 0.89 -9.20 -0.38
C THR A 79 2.39 -8.93 -0.36
N VAL A 80 2.78 -7.68 -0.08
CA VAL A 80 4.20 -7.26 -0.05
C VAL A 80 4.73 -7.10 1.37
N ALA A 81 3.85 -7.09 2.36
CA ALA A 81 4.20 -6.91 3.76
C ALA A 81 3.04 -7.32 4.68
N GLY A 82 3.35 -7.85 5.85
CA GLY A 82 2.34 -8.18 6.87
C GLY A 82 1.83 -9.61 6.79
N GLU A 83 1.27 -10.08 7.90
CA GLU A 83 0.64 -11.39 8.02
C GLU A 83 -0.71 -11.25 8.73
N PHE A 84 -1.73 -11.92 8.18
CA PHE A 84 -3.07 -11.84 8.74
C PHE A 84 -3.09 -12.37 10.18
N GLY A 85 -3.71 -11.59 11.07
CA GLY A 85 -3.81 -11.94 12.50
C GLY A 85 -2.54 -11.67 13.31
N LYS A 86 -1.41 -11.29 12.69
CA LYS A 86 -0.18 -10.92 13.40
C LYS A 86 0.04 -9.41 13.37
N ARG A 87 -0.07 -8.81 14.56
CA ARG A 87 0.31 -7.41 14.79
C ARG A 87 1.74 -7.38 15.31
N GLY A 88 2.45 -6.31 14.96
CA GLY A 88 3.81 -6.15 15.43
C GLY A 88 4.49 -4.94 14.81
N SER A 89 5.81 -4.90 15.01
CA SER A 89 6.70 -3.86 14.47
C SER A 89 8.01 -4.47 13.95
N GLU A 90 8.05 -5.80 13.82
CA GLU A 90 9.18 -6.56 13.33
C GLU A 90 9.48 -6.15 11.90
N ASP A 91 10.75 -5.83 11.66
CA ASP A 91 11.28 -5.60 10.32
C ASP A 91 11.48 -6.93 9.60
N GLY A 92 11.43 -6.90 8.27
CA GLY A 92 11.55 -8.11 7.48
C GLY A 92 11.08 -7.94 6.04
N ILE A 93 10.89 -9.09 5.39
CA ILE A 93 10.44 -9.19 4.00
C ILE A 93 9.10 -9.94 3.99
N GLY A 94 8.13 -9.44 3.22
CA GLY A 94 6.83 -10.09 3.07
C GLY A 94 6.13 -10.30 4.41
N SER A 95 5.74 -11.54 4.70
CA SER A 95 5.04 -11.90 5.93
C SER A 95 5.89 -11.79 7.20
N ALA A 96 7.22 -11.76 7.09
CA ALA A 96 8.11 -11.56 8.25
C ALA A 96 8.10 -10.10 8.75
N ALA A 97 7.71 -9.14 7.90
CA ALA A 97 7.47 -7.77 8.34
C ALA A 97 6.08 -7.67 8.95
N HIS A 98 5.95 -7.19 10.19
CA HIS A 98 4.66 -7.09 10.88
C HIS A 98 4.22 -5.64 11.13
N PHE A 99 2.92 -5.38 10.95
CA PHE A 99 2.34 -4.05 11.09
C PHE A 99 1.31 -4.03 12.20
N THR A 100 1.05 -2.85 12.76
CA THR A 100 -0.04 -2.62 13.71
C THR A 100 -1.00 -1.59 13.16
N ALA A 101 -2.11 -2.08 12.57
CA ALA A 101 -3.16 -1.26 11.96
C ALA A 101 -2.61 -0.21 10.98
N PRO A 102 -1.95 -0.63 9.87
CA PRO A 102 -1.42 0.30 8.88
C PRO A 102 -2.57 1.09 8.24
N ALA A 103 -2.41 2.41 8.14
CA ALA A 103 -3.49 3.31 7.74
C ALA A 103 -3.08 4.19 6.55
N GLY A 104 -2.31 5.25 6.79
CA GLY A 104 -1.86 6.14 5.73
C GLY A 104 -0.75 5.51 4.89
N ILE A 105 -0.72 5.83 3.60
CA ILE A 105 0.33 5.38 2.69
C ILE A 105 0.69 6.48 1.71
N TRP A 106 1.97 6.65 1.43
CA TRP A 106 2.47 7.68 0.53
C TRP A 106 3.74 7.24 -0.20
N SER A 107 3.95 7.77 -1.41
CA SER A 107 5.14 7.54 -2.22
C SER A 107 5.87 8.85 -2.54
N ASP A 108 7.21 8.81 -2.46
CA ASP A 108 8.09 9.86 -3.00
C ASP A 108 8.54 9.58 -4.44
N GLY A 109 8.00 8.54 -5.09
CA GLY A 109 8.42 8.07 -6.42
C GLY A 109 9.61 7.11 -6.41
N LYS A 110 10.20 6.83 -5.25
CA LYS A 110 11.31 5.87 -5.05
C LYS A 110 11.04 4.88 -3.93
N ASN A 111 10.29 5.30 -2.92
CA ASN A 111 10.00 4.60 -1.68
C ASN A 111 8.50 4.67 -1.39
N ILE A 112 8.04 3.74 -0.56
CA ILE A 112 6.70 3.75 0.02
C ILE A 112 6.83 3.94 1.53
N TYR A 113 5.99 4.82 2.07
CA TYR A 113 5.91 5.13 3.48
C TYR A 113 4.52 4.75 3.96
N VAL A 114 4.44 4.00 5.05
CA VAL A 114 3.18 3.55 5.67
C VAL A 114 3.14 4.11 7.09
N SER A 115 2.05 4.79 7.44
CA SER A 115 1.81 5.18 8.83
C SER A 115 1.05 4.09 9.57
N GLU A 116 1.43 3.94 10.83
CA GLU A 116 0.81 3.05 11.81
C GLU A 116 0.47 3.90 13.05
N VAL A 117 -0.20 3.30 14.04
CA VAL A 117 -0.74 4.02 15.20
C VAL A 117 0.26 5.02 15.84
N ALA A 118 1.54 4.65 15.94
CA ALA A 118 2.57 5.50 16.56
C ALA A 118 3.90 5.58 15.78
N THR A 119 3.97 5.00 14.58
CA THR A 119 5.23 4.82 13.83
C THR A 119 5.02 5.06 12.34
N ILE A 120 6.11 5.32 11.62
CA ILE A 120 6.16 5.29 10.16
C ILE A 120 7.11 4.16 9.75
N ARG A 121 6.67 3.32 8.82
CA ARG A 121 7.47 2.27 8.20
C ARG A 121 7.82 2.70 6.79
N LYS A 122 9.03 2.38 6.34
CA LYS A 122 9.49 2.66 4.98
C LYS A 122 9.88 1.39 4.27
N LEU A 123 9.52 1.33 3.00
CA LEU A 123 10.03 0.39 2.03
C LEU A 123 11.01 1.11 1.09
N ALA A 124 12.26 0.65 1.04
CA ALA A 124 13.34 1.25 0.26
C ALA A 124 14.15 0.22 -0.55
N PRO A 125 14.59 0.54 -1.79
CA PRO A 125 13.88 1.25 -2.85
C PRO A 125 12.97 0.30 -3.63
N VAL A 126 11.80 0.80 -4.01
CA VAL A 126 10.87 0.08 -4.88
C VAL A 126 11.20 0.45 -6.31
N SER A 127 12.14 -0.26 -6.93
CA SER A 127 12.31 -0.16 -8.39
C SER A 127 11.34 -1.13 -9.06
N ALA A 128 10.88 -0.81 -10.26
CA ALA A 128 10.03 -1.70 -11.05
C ALA A 128 10.68 -3.06 -11.37
N ALA A 129 12.00 -3.20 -11.17
CA ALA A 129 12.76 -4.44 -11.35
C ALA A 129 12.96 -5.23 -10.04
N THR A 130 12.56 -4.70 -8.88
CA THR A 130 12.75 -5.37 -7.59
C THR A 130 11.68 -6.45 -7.41
N PRO A 131 12.03 -7.76 -7.37
CA PRO A 131 11.08 -8.81 -7.03
C PRO A 131 10.49 -8.58 -5.64
N VAL A 132 9.25 -9.01 -5.40
CA VAL A 132 8.61 -8.89 -4.08
C VAL A 132 9.46 -9.53 -2.98
N SER A 133 10.19 -10.60 -3.31
CA SER A 133 11.12 -11.29 -2.40
C SER A 133 12.30 -10.44 -1.92
N ASN A 134 12.52 -9.27 -2.52
CA ASN A 134 13.66 -8.39 -2.22
C ASN A 134 13.19 -7.03 -1.64
N LEU A 135 11.91 -6.90 -1.29
CA LEU A 135 11.33 -5.73 -0.65
C LEU A 135 11.55 -5.79 0.86
N VAL A 136 12.51 -5.02 1.38
CA VAL A 136 12.84 -4.96 2.81
C VAL A 136 12.13 -3.78 3.47
N TRP A 137 11.34 -4.06 4.50
CA TRP A 137 10.67 -3.04 5.30
C TRP A 137 11.51 -2.70 6.53
N GLU A 138 11.74 -1.42 6.74
CA GLU A 138 12.50 -0.88 7.87
C GLU A 138 11.62 0.02 8.73
N LEU A 139 11.68 -0.16 10.05
CA LEU A 139 11.06 0.71 11.03
C LEU A 139 11.80 2.04 11.09
N ILE A 140 11.06 3.15 10.94
CA ILE A 140 11.60 4.47 11.22
C ILE A 140 11.07 4.92 12.58
N SER A 141 11.86 4.70 13.61
CA SER A 141 11.48 5.15 14.95
C SER A 141 11.44 6.68 15.03
N PRO A 142 10.51 7.27 15.80
CA PRO A 142 10.42 8.72 16.00
C PRO A 142 11.70 9.36 16.56
N ALA A 143 12.54 8.58 17.25
CA ALA A 143 13.81 9.02 17.81
C ALA A 143 14.95 9.10 16.77
N SER A 144 14.75 8.60 15.55
CA SER A 144 15.78 8.58 14.53
C SER A 144 15.90 9.92 13.80
N ALA A 145 17.13 10.31 13.43
CA ALA A 145 17.37 11.47 12.56
C ALA A 145 16.63 11.35 11.21
N ARG A 146 16.37 10.10 10.77
CA ARG A 146 15.63 9.79 9.54
C ARG A 146 14.13 10.13 9.63
N PHE A 147 13.52 10.06 10.82
CA PHE A 147 12.11 10.43 11.02
C PHE A 147 11.86 11.91 10.74
N ARG A 148 12.73 12.80 11.25
CA ARG A 148 12.61 14.26 11.04
C ARG A 148 12.67 14.64 9.56
N SER A 149 13.57 14.02 8.79
CA SER A 149 13.68 14.30 7.36
C SER A 149 12.44 13.87 6.57
N ILE A 150 11.79 12.76 6.95
CA ILE A 150 10.56 12.30 6.31
C ILE A 150 9.38 13.19 6.71
N TYR A 151 9.28 13.55 7.99
CA TYR A 151 8.27 14.48 8.48
C TYR A 151 8.36 15.83 7.76
N GLN A 152 9.56 16.40 7.61
CA GLN A 152 9.79 17.63 6.84
C GLN A 152 9.42 17.49 5.36
N ALA A 153 9.72 16.36 4.72
CA ALA A 153 9.34 16.11 3.34
C ALA A 153 7.81 16.07 3.17
N VAL A 154 7.10 15.44 4.11
CA VAL A 154 5.62 15.41 4.13
C VAL A 154 5.06 16.82 4.37
N GLU A 155 5.54 17.55 5.38
CA GLU A 155 5.12 18.94 5.63
C GLU A 155 5.39 19.86 4.45
N SER A 156 6.55 19.77 3.79
CA SER A 156 6.86 20.63 2.64
C SER A 156 5.91 20.40 1.44
N LYS A 157 5.29 19.22 1.36
CA LYS A 157 4.40 18.84 0.27
C LYS A 157 2.92 19.10 0.57
N PHE A 158 2.54 19.11 1.85
CA PHE A 158 1.14 19.18 2.27
C PHE A 158 0.83 20.25 3.34
N GLY A 159 1.85 20.93 3.88
CA GLY A 159 1.71 22.02 4.85
C GLY A 159 1.42 23.34 4.15
N GLY A 160 0.13 23.62 3.97
CA GLY A 160 -0.45 24.90 3.56
C GLY A 160 -1.79 25.08 4.22
#